data_AF-A0A645I466-F1
#
_entry.id   AF-A0A645I466-F1
#
_cell.length_a   1.000
_cell.length_b   1.000
_cell.length_c   1.000
_cell.angle_alpha   90.00
_cell.angle_beta   90.00
_cell.angle_gamma   90.00
#
_symmetry.space_group_name_H-M   'P 1'
#
loop_
_entity.id
_entity.type
_entity.pdbx_description
1 polymer ?
#
loop_
_entity_poly.entity_id
_entity_poly.type
_entity_poly.pdbx_seq_one_letter_code
_entity_poly.pdbx_strand_id
1 'polypeptide(L)'
;MANRIYGCDDCQLACPWNKFAQRSSLPDFDVRPGLEGAPLIRLFAWEEAEFLRYTEGSPIRRIGHERWLRNIAVAMGNALRGREDAVMRAALAARLASPSELVREHVTWALSQRCAIAPTPAQTAG
;
A
#
# COMPACT_ATOMS: atom_id res chain seq x y z
N MET A 1 5.14 -10.95 3.16
CA MET A 1 4.44 -10.38 2.00
C MET A 1 4.17 -8.92 2.27
N ALA A 2 4.92 -8.06 1.59
CA ALA A 2 5.19 -6.69 1.97
C ALA A 2 4.54 -5.72 0.98
N ASN A 3 3.92 -4.66 1.51
CA ASN A 3 3.65 -3.30 0.99
C ASN A 3 3.20 -3.10 -0.47
N ARG A 4 2.89 -4.17 -1.23
CA ARG A 4 2.41 -4.12 -2.62
C ARG A 4 0.91 -3.91 -2.62
N ILE A 5 0.48 -2.79 -3.20
CA ILE A 5 -0.93 -2.37 -3.23
C ILE A 5 -1.63 -2.70 -4.57
N TYR A 6 -0.85 -3.03 -5.61
CA TYR A 6 -1.33 -3.46 -6.92
C TYR A 6 -0.26 -4.28 -7.65
N GLY A 7 -0.67 -5.35 -8.34
CA GLY A 7 0.22 -6.22 -9.10
C GLY A 7 1.14 -7.12 -8.25
N CYS A 8 1.82 -8.04 -8.92
CA CYS A 8 2.87 -8.88 -8.34
C CYS A 8 3.85 -9.29 -9.45
N ASP A 9 5.11 -8.90 -9.30
CA ASP A 9 6.17 -9.22 -10.28
C ASP A 9 7.11 -10.32 -9.78
N ASP A 10 6.77 -11.04 -8.71
CA ASP A 10 7.64 -12.07 -8.12
C ASP A 10 8.00 -13.16 -9.13
N CYS A 11 7.06 -13.56 -9.99
CA CYS A 11 7.32 -14.54 -11.05
C CYS A 11 8.27 -14.00 -12.12
N GLN A 12 8.24 -12.69 -12.41
CA GLN A 12 9.17 -12.05 -13.34
C GLN A 12 10.55 -11.89 -12.71
N LEU A 13 10.62 -11.54 -11.42
CA LEU A 13 11.88 -11.36 -10.69
C LEU A 13 12.64 -12.67 -10.51
N ALA A 14 11.94 -13.78 -10.28
CA ALA A 14 12.55 -15.11 -10.15
C ALA A 14 12.89 -15.77 -11.49
N CYS A 15 12.42 -15.21 -12.62
CA CYS A 15 12.61 -15.82 -13.93
C CYS A 15 14.05 -15.67 -14.43
N PRO A 16 14.77 -16.77 -14.75
CA PRO A 16 16.16 -16.72 -15.19
C PRO A 16 16.33 -16.04 -16.56
N TRP A 17 15.24 -15.92 -17.33
CA TRP A 17 15.23 -15.25 -18.63
C TRP A 17 14.99 -13.74 -18.53
N ASN A 18 14.36 -13.26 -17.45
CA ASN A 18 14.00 -11.84 -17.35
C ASN A 18 15.22 -10.93 -17.18
N LYS A 19 16.39 -11.48 -16.80
CA LYS A 19 17.67 -10.74 -16.80
C LYS A 19 18.11 -10.26 -18.20
N PHE A 20 17.55 -10.84 -19.26
CA PHE A 20 17.80 -10.43 -20.64
C PHE A 20 16.77 -9.42 -21.16
N ALA A 21 15.73 -9.10 -20.37
CA ALA A 21 14.71 -8.15 -20.77
C ALA A 21 15.26 -6.72 -20.79
N GLN A 22 14.81 -5.94 -21.77
CA GLN A 22 15.13 -4.51 -21.88
C GLN A 22 13.88 -3.69 -21.59
N ARG A 23 14.05 -2.51 -20.97
CA ARG A 23 12.94 -1.57 -20.81
C ARG A 23 12.46 -1.10 -22.18
N SER A 24 11.14 -1.06 -22.35
CA SER A 24 10.53 -0.41 -23.50
C SER A 24 10.82 1.09 -23.47
N SER A 25 11.00 1.71 -24.63
CA SER A 25 11.14 3.15 -24.80
C SER A 25 9.81 3.86 -25.07
N LEU A 26 8.69 3.13 -25.03
CA LEU A 26 7.37 3.72 -25.27
C LEU A 26 6.93 4.51 -24.03
N PRO A 27 6.63 5.83 -24.18
CA PRO A 27 6.28 6.69 -23.05
C PRO A 27 5.04 6.24 -22.26
N ASP A 28 4.12 5.51 -22.90
CA ASP A 28 2.91 5.00 -22.26
C ASP A 28 3.19 3.99 -21.12
N PHE A 29 4.41 3.44 -21.08
CA PHE A 29 4.88 2.56 -20.01
C PHE A 29 5.69 3.26 -18.92
N ASP A 30 5.89 4.58 -19.03
CA ASP A 30 6.55 5.35 -17.99
C ASP A 30 5.68 5.42 -16.72
N VAL A 31 6.34 5.59 -15.58
CA VAL A 31 5.64 5.69 -14.29
C VAL A 31 4.80 6.96 -14.27
N ARG A 32 3.53 6.81 -13.90
CA ARG A 32 2.59 7.94 -13.86
C ARG A 32 2.91 8.87 -12.69
N PRO A 33 2.95 10.20 -12.90
CA PRO A 33 3.19 11.16 -11.83
C PRO A 33 2.21 11.01 -10.67
N GLY A 34 2.71 11.07 -9.44
CA GLY A 34 1.90 10.99 -8.22
C GLY A 34 1.64 9.59 -7.67
N LEU A 35 2.02 8.52 -8.40
CA LEU A 35 2.03 7.15 -7.88
C LEU A 35 3.42 6.73 -7.39
N GLU A 36 4.49 7.21 -8.02
CA GLU A 36 5.86 6.89 -7.63
C GLU A 36 6.23 7.53 -6.28
N GLY A 37 6.79 6.72 -5.37
CA GLY A 37 7.28 7.18 -4.07
C GLY A 37 6.21 7.75 -3.12
N ALA A 38 4.92 7.71 -3.50
CA ALA A 38 3.86 8.26 -2.70
C ALA A 38 3.67 7.45 -1.40
N PRO A 39 3.62 8.09 -0.22
CA PRO A 39 3.42 7.37 1.03
C PRO A 39 2.02 6.75 1.06
N LEU A 40 1.91 5.54 1.64
CA LEU A 40 0.63 4.81 1.74
C LEU A 40 -0.49 5.68 2.34
N ILE A 41 -0.16 6.50 3.33
CA ILE A 41 -1.11 7.40 4.00
C ILE A 41 -1.73 8.40 3.03
N ARG A 42 -0.93 8.94 2.10
CA ARG A 42 -1.42 9.86 1.06
C ARG A 42 -2.32 9.15 0.06
N LEU A 43 -1.94 7.96 -0.37
CA LEU A 43 -2.73 7.16 -1.32
C LEU A 43 -4.04 6.65 -0.71
N PHE A 44 -4.05 6.40 0.60
CA PHE A 44 -5.24 5.98 1.36
C PHE A 44 -6.23 7.12 1.59
N ALA A 45 -5.73 8.35 1.65
CA ALA A 45 -6.53 9.55 1.82
C ALA A 45 -7.27 9.98 0.53
N TRP A 46 -6.98 9.34 -0.61
CA TRP A 46 -7.69 9.65 -1.84
C TRP A 46 -9.19 9.42 -1.67
N GLU A 47 -9.95 10.38 -2.17
CA GLU A 47 -11.37 10.18 -2.47
C GLU A 47 -11.53 9.54 -3.84
N GLU A 48 -12.73 9.03 -4.13
CA GLU A 48 -12.98 8.31 -5.39
C GLU A 48 -12.65 9.17 -6.62
N ALA A 49 -12.95 10.47 -6.59
CA ALA A 49 -12.62 11.39 -7.67
C ALA A 49 -11.10 11.49 -7.90
N GLU A 50 -10.28 11.49 -6.86
CA GLU A 50 -8.82 11.51 -6.97
C GLU A 50 -8.29 10.19 -7.50
N PHE A 51 -8.79 9.06 -6.99
CA PHE A 51 -8.48 7.74 -7.51
C PHE A 51 -8.76 7.66 -9.02
N LEU A 52 -9.95 8.08 -9.45
CA LEU A 52 -10.33 8.07 -10.86
C LEU A 52 -9.40 8.97 -11.69
N ARG A 53 -9.12 10.19 -11.23
CA ARG A 53 -8.23 11.13 -11.93
C ARG A 53 -6.80 10.58 -12.08
N TYR A 54 -6.20 10.07 -11.00
CA TYR A 54 -4.81 9.60 -11.04
C TYR A 54 -4.63 8.24 -11.73
N THR A 55 -5.69 7.43 -11.82
CA THR A 55 -5.64 6.11 -12.47
C THR A 55 -6.24 6.10 -13.86
N GLU A 56 -6.67 7.24 -14.40
CA GLU A 56 -7.15 7.35 -15.78
C GLU A 56 -6.12 6.78 -16.78
N GLY A 57 -6.59 5.95 -17.71
CA GLY A 57 -5.72 5.25 -18.67
C GLY A 57 -4.83 4.14 -18.06
N SER A 58 -4.89 3.88 -16.74
CA SER A 58 -4.13 2.82 -16.08
C SER A 58 -4.99 1.56 -15.85
N PRO A 59 -4.42 0.34 -15.98
CA PRO A 59 -5.08 -0.90 -15.54
C PRO A 59 -5.52 -0.89 -14.07
N ILE A 60 -4.88 -0.07 -13.22
CA ILE A 60 -5.25 0.11 -11.81
C ILE A 60 -6.71 0.55 -11.67
N ARG A 61 -7.22 1.38 -12.59
CA ARG A 61 -8.60 1.88 -12.51
C ARG A 61 -9.65 0.77 -12.47
N ARG A 62 -9.37 -0.40 -13.06
CA ARG A 62 -10.30 -1.53 -13.16
C ARG A 62 -10.67 -2.15 -11.81
N ILE A 63 -9.82 -2.01 -10.78
CA ILE A 63 -10.14 -2.57 -9.46
C ILE A 63 -11.14 -1.72 -8.67
N GLY A 64 -11.32 -0.45 -9.06
CA GLY A 64 -12.16 0.51 -8.34
C GLY A 64 -11.56 0.99 -7.02
N HIS A 65 -12.13 2.09 -6.52
CA HIS A 65 -11.63 2.78 -5.32
C HIS A 65 -11.76 1.92 -4.04
N GLU A 66 -12.83 1.14 -3.92
CA GLU A 66 -13.04 0.27 -2.75
C GLU A 66 -11.92 -0.76 -2.58
N ARG A 67 -11.55 -1.47 -3.65
CA ARG A 67 -10.46 -2.45 -3.63
C ARG A 67 -9.09 -1.80 -3.48
N TRP A 68 -8.93 -0.60 -4.00
CA TRP A 68 -7.74 0.22 -3.78
C TRP A 68 -7.50 0.49 -2.29
N LEU A 69 -8.53 0.99 -1.59
CA LEU A 69 -8.48 1.23 -0.15
C LEU A 69 -8.24 -0.06 0.63
N ARG A 70 -8.94 -1.14 0.27
CA ARG A 70 -8.73 -2.46 0.88
C ARG A 70 -7.27 -2.91 0.79
N ASN A 71 -6.66 -2.80 -0.39
CA ASN A 71 -5.27 -3.22 -0.59
C ASN A 71 -4.29 -2.36 0.22
N ILE A 72 -4.52 -1.04 0.28
CA ILE A 72 -3.68 -0.15 1.08
C ILE A 72 -3.84 -0.41 2.57
N ALA A 73 -5.05 -0.67 3.06
CA ALA A 73 -5.28 -1.05 4.46
C ALA A 73 -4.48 -2.32 4.82
N VAL A 74 -4.48 -3.33 3.95
CA VAL A 74 -3.65 -4.54 4.13
C VAL A 74 -2.16 -4.20 4.17
N ALA A 75 -1.68 -3.36 3.24
CA ALA A 75 -0.28 -2.93 3.21
C ALA A 75 0.13 -2.17 4.48
N MET A 76 -0.72 -1.28 4.99
CA MET A 76 -0.50 -0.57 6.26
C MET A 76 -0.49 -1.52 7.45
N GLY A 77 -1.43 -2.46 7.53
CA GLY A 77 -1.44 -3.47 8.59
C GLY A 77 -0.18 -4.33 8.59
N ASN A 78 0.31 -4.73 7.41
CA ASN A 78 1.58 -5.44 7.28
C ASN A 78 2.77 -4.58 7.76
N ALA A 79 2.79 -3.28 7.44
CA ALA A 79 3.82 -2.36 7.91
C ALA A 79 3.79 -2.22 9.45
N LEU A 80 2.60 -2.14 10.05
CA LEU A 80 2.42 -2.05 11.51
C LEU A 80 2.91 -3.29 12.27
N ARG A 81 3.05 -4.46 11.62
CA ARG A 81 3.69 -5.63 12.25
C ARG A 81 5.19 -5.45 12.47
N GLY A 82 5.85 -4.63 11.65
CA GLY A 82 7.30 -4.42 11.68
C GLY A 82 7.74 -3.13 12.36
N ARG A 83 6.88 -2.12 12.41
CA ARG A 83 7.14 -0.84 13.09
C ARG A 83 5.85 -0.21 13.56
N GLU A 84 5.84 0.24 14.81
CA GLU A 84 4.73 1.04 15.32
C GLU A 84 4.71 2.43 14.65
N ASP A 85 3.53 2.89 14.24
CA ASP A 85 3.36 4.18 13.56
C ASP A 85 2.00 4.81 13.90
N ALA A 86 2.02 5.84 14.74
CA ALA A 86 0.82 6.52 15.19
C ALA A 86 0.08 7.26 14.06
N VAL A 87 0.81 7.81 13.08
CA VAL A 87 0.21 8.54 11.96
C VAL A 87 -0.52 7.57 11.04
N MET A 88 0.06 6.40 10.78
CA MET A 88 -0.58 5.33 10.01
C MET A 88 -1.83 4.81 10.72
N ARG A 89 -1.81 4.62 12.04
CA ARG A 89 -3.00 4.24 12.82
C ARG A 89 -4.09 5.30 12.75
N ALA A 90 -3.75 6.58 12.85
CA ALA A 90 -4.71 7.67 12.74
C ALA A 90 -5.36 7.68 11.33
N ALA A 91 -4.56 7.49 10.28
CA ALA A 91 -5.06 7.42 8.90
C ALA A 91 -6.03 6.24 8.71
N LEU A 92 -5.72 5.05 9.25
CA LEU A 92 -6.62 3.90 9.24
C LEU A 92 -7.92 4.21 10.02
N ALA A 93 -7.82 4.78 11.22
CA ALA A 93 -8.96 5.10 12.07
C ALA A 93 -9.96 6.06 11.38
N ALA A 94 -9.48 7.00 10.56
CA ALA A 94 -10.32 7.92 9.81
C ALA A 94 -11.29 7.24 8.82
N ARG A 95 -11.06 5.96 8.46
CA ARG A 95 -11.92 5.19 7.55
C ARG A 95 -12.73 4.09 8.26
N LEU A 96 -12.76 4.05 9.60
CA LEU A 96 -13.59 3.10 10.37
C LEU A 96 -15.10 3.24 10.08
N ALA A 97 -15.55 4.44 9.73
CA ALA A 97 -16.94 4.73 9.37
C ALA A 97 -17.19 4.70 7.84
N SER A 98 -16.30 4.09 7.05
CA SER A 98 -16.49 3.96 5.60
C SER A 98 -17.84 3.30 5.29
N PRO A 99 -18.57 3.72 4.23
CA PRO A 99 -19.82 3.06 3.84
C PRO A 99 -19.60 1.62 3.36
N SER A 100 -18.39 1.30 2.88
CA SER A 100 -18.02 -0.05 2.43
C SER A 100 -17.70 -0.97 3.61
N GLU A 101 -18.43 -2.08 3.72
CA GLU A 101 -18.13 -3.13 4.70
C GLU A 101 -16.74 -3.73 4.49
N LEU A 102 -16.35 -3.96 3.23
CA LEU A 102 -15.04 -4.49 2.87
C LEU A 102 -13.92 -3.60 3.41
N VAL A 103 -14.04 -2.28 3.25
CA VAL A 103 -13.04 -1.33 3.75
C VAL A 103 -13.01 -1.35 5.28
N ARG A 104 -14.17 -1.31 5.95
CA ARG A 104 -14.24 -1.34 7.43
C ARG A 104 -13.59 -2.58 8.02
N GLU A 105 -13.86 -3.75 7.44
CA GLU A 105 -13.26 -5.02 7.87
C GLU A 105 -11.73 -4.97 7.82
N HIS A 106 -11.18 -4.54 6.68
CA HIS A 106 -9.72 -4.52 6.47
C HIS A 106 -9.03 -3.41 7.27
N VAL A 107 -9.69 -2.27 7.49
CA VAL A 107 -9.22 -1.22 8.40
C VAL A 107 -9.15 -1.74 9.84
N THR A 108 -10.19 -2.45 10.29
CA THR A 108 -10.23 -3.04 11.63
C THR A 108 -9.13 -4.08 11.80
N TRP A 109 -8.93 -4.95 10.81
CA TRP A 109 -7.82 -5.89 10.78
C TRP A 109 -6.46 -5.17 10.82
N ALA A 110 -6.27 -4.11 10.04
CA ALA A 110 -5.01 -3.37 10.01
C ALA A 110 -4.69 -2.71 11.36
N LEU A 111 -5.71 -2.15 12.03
CA LEU A 111 -5.57 -1.56 13.36
C LEU A 111 -5.28 -2.60 14.46
N SER A 112 -5.69 -3.85 14.30
CA SER A 112 -5.40 -4.91 15.27
C SER A 112 -3.95 -5.41 15.21
N GLN A 113 -3.22 -5.09 14.12
CA GLN A 113 -1.81 -5.44 13.98
C GLN A 113 -0.98 -4.67 15.02
N ARG A 114 0.06 -5.30 15.56
CA ARG A 114 0.99 -4.71 16.53
C ARG A 114 2.41 -5.05 16.11
N CYS A 115 3.35 -4.16 16.42
CA CYS A 115 4.76 -4.45 16.20
C CYS A 115 5.17 -5.66 17.03
N ALA A 116 5.62 -6.74 16.38
CA ALA A 116 6.07 -7.96 17.07
C ALA A 116 7.53 -7.83 17.58
N ILE A 117 8.23 -6.78 17.19
CA ILE A 117 9.60 -6.51 17.62
C ILE A 117 9.52 -5.70 18.91
N ALA A 118 9.76 -6.36 20.05
CA ALA A 118 9.93 -5.67 21.32
C ALA A 118 11.12 -4.68 21.21
N PRO A 119 11.01 -3.45 21.74
CA PRO A 119 12.16 -2.57 21.85
C PRO A 119 13.22 -3.30 22.69
N THR A 120 14.43 -3.46 22.15
CA THR A 120 15.57 -3.94 22.92
C THR A 120 15.75 -2.99 24.10
N PRO A 121 15.73 -3.45 25.36
CA PRO A 121 15.97 -2.56 26.49
C PRO A 121 17.36 -1.94 26.30
N ALA A 122 17.42 -0.60 26.37
CA ALA A 122 18.66 0.14 26.28
C ALA A 122 19.63 -0.40 27.34
N GLN A 123 20.80 -0.89 26.91
CA GLN A 123 21.86 -1.25 27.82
C GLN A 123 22.35 0.03 28.50
N THR A 124 22.05 0.17 29.79
CA THR A 124 22.64 1.16 30.67
C THR A 124 24.14 0.91 30.72
N ALA A 125 24.92 1.74 30.03
CA ALA A 125 26.37 1.76 30.18
C ALA A 125 26.70 2.26 31.60
N GLY A 126 27.46 1.44 32.34
CA GLY A 126 28.04 1.80 33.63
C GLY A 126 29.30 2.64 33.51
#